data_AF-A0A2G6GD56-F1
#
_entry.id   AF-A0A2G6GD56-F1
#
_cell.length_a   1.000
_cell.length_b   1.000
_cell.length_c   1.000
_cell.angle_alpha   90.00
_cell.angle_beta   90.00
_cell.angle_gamma   90.00
#
_symmetry.space_group_name_H-M   'P 1'
#
loop_
_entity.id
_entity.type
_entity.pdbx_description
1 polymer ?
#
loop_
_entity_poly.entity_id
_entity_poly.type
_entity_poly.pdbx_seq_one_letter_code
_entity_poly.pdbx_strand_id
1 'polypeptide(L)'
;MTDSFHFFCSCHPELVSGSLASFFPSEFLTYRNDNPLVLLRFFFTSSHFFDSMQTTNLHHHIMTFGTFDLFHPGHVYYLTEAQKLGKNMTIVVARDHRVIQKKGKKPFYDEVRRQKNVSEVFRDARVILGNENDILEPIREYMPDMLVFGYDQMVPLDAIKKEFPNIAITRIDGFQTQKWKTSLLRKEYEE
;
A
#
# COMPACT_ATOMS: atom_id res chain seq x y z
N MET A 1 10.08 -6.18 -48.32
CA MET A 1 11.41 -5.61 -48.08
C MET A 1 11.34 -4.14 -48.45
N THR A 2 11.68 -3.29 -47.47
CA THR A 2 12.22 -1.92 -47.55
C THR A 2 11.37 -0.89 -48.32
N ASP A 3 10.64 -0.02 -47.63
CA ASP A 3 11.08 1.18 -46.88
C ASP A 3 11.24 2.40 -47.79
N SER A 4 10.55 3.49 -47.41
CA SER A 4 11.11 4.82 -47.14
C SER A 4 10.06 5.89 -47.40
N PHE A 5 9.40 6.35 -46.34
CA PHE A 5 8.79 7.69 -46.31
C PHE A 5 9.56 8.51 -45.29
N HIS A 6 10.31 9.49 -45.79
CA HIS A 6 10.79 10.63 -45.02
C HIS A 6 9.99 11.83 -45.49
N PHE A 7 9.30 12.53 -44.59
CA PHE A 7 9.17 13.98 -44.70
C PHE A 7 8.94 14.60 -43.32
N PHE A 8 9.77 15.60 -43.04
CA PHE A 8 9.74 16.50 -41.89
C PHE A 8 8.42 17.28 -41.82
N CYS A 9 7.96 17.58 -40.60
CA CYS A 9 7.27 18.85 -40.35
C CYS A 9 7.50 19.30 -38.91
N SER A 10 8.20 20.42 -38.80
CA SER A 10 8.35 21.28 -37.63
C SER A 10 7.14 22.20 -37.47
N CYS A 11 6.63 22.42 -36.26
CA CYS A 11 5.86 23.63 -35.91
C CYS A 11 5.78 23.87 -34.39
N HIS A 12 5.65 25.16 -34.07
CA HIS A 12 5.85 25.90 -32.82
C HIS A 12 4.73 25.78 -31.75
N PRO A 13 4.92 26.39 -30.55
CA PRO A 13 4.03 26.28 -29.40
C PRO A 13 3.01 27.43 -29.28
N GLU A 14 1.75 27.13 -28.97
CA GLU A 14 0.71 28.06 -28.44
C GLU A 14 -0.27 27.23 -27.56
N LEU A 15 -0.34 27.43 -26.24
CA LEU A 15 -1.19 28.34 -25.46
C LEU A 15 -2.72 28.02 -25.39
N VAL A 16 -3.15 27.65 -24.17
CA VAL A 16 -4.38 28.06 -23.45
C VAL A 16 -5.63 27.12 -23.44
N SER A 17 -5.98 26.75 -22.19
CA SER A 17 -7.31 26.43 -21.61
C SER A 17 -8.01 25.09 -21.92
N GLY A 18 -8.47 24.42 -20.85
CA GLY A 18 -9.61 23.50 -20.92
C GLY A 18 -9.49 22.21 -20.09
N SER A 19 -10.29 22.11 -19.02
CA SER A 19 -10.95 20.91 -18.48
C SER A 19 -10.17 19.59 -18.31
N LEU A 20 -9.96 19.18 -17.05
CA LEU A 20 -9.45 17.86 -16.62
C LEU A 20 -10.48 16.72 -16.80
N ALA A 21 -11.00 16.53 -18.00
CA ALA A 21 -11.92 15.43 -18.31
C ALA A 21 -11.78 14.99 -19.77
N SER A 22 -10.76 14.20 -20.09
CA SER A 22 -10.74 13.36 -21.30
C SER A 22 -9.41 12.59 -21.44
N PHE A 23 -9.19 11.56 -20.63
CA PHE A 23 -8.26 10.48 -20.98
C PHE A 23 -8.68 9.19 -20.27
N PHE A 24 -9.76 8.58 -20.74
CA PHE A 24 -10.03 7.16 -20.50
C PHE A 24 -10.44 6.52 -21.83
N PRO A 25 -9.56 5.75 -22.49
CA PRO A 25 -9.92 5.01 -23.69
C PRO A 25 -10.91 3.87 -23.37
N SER A 26 -11.79 3.60 -24.32
CA SER A 26 -12.99 2.76 -24.24
C SER A 26 -12.72 1.25 -24.40
N GLU A 27 -11.82 0.68 -23.61
CA GLU A 27 -11.64 -0.79 -23.55
C GLU A 27 -11.75 -1.27 -22.11
N PHE A 28 -12.97 -1.29 -21.61
CA PHE A 28 -13.31 -1.79 -20.28
C PHE A 28 -14.46 -2.78 -20.39
N LEU A 29 -14.26 -3.94 -21.04
CA LEU A 29 -15.24 -5.03 -21.08
C LEU A 29 -14.57 -6.32 -21.58
N THR A 30 -14.15 -7.19 -20.67
CA THR A 30 -14.62 -8.58 -20.51
C THR A 30 -13.83 -9.25 -19.39
N TYR A 31 -14.46 -9.38 -18.22
CA TYR A 31 -13.96 -10.09 -17.06
C TYR A 31 -14.45 -11.54 -17.13
N ARG A 32 -13.54 -12.49 -17.36
CA ARG A 32 -13.76 -13.91 -17.08
C ARG A 32 -12.52 -14.45 -16.37
N ASN A 33 -12.77 -15.14 -15.26
CA ASN A 33 -11.88 -15.97 -14.44
C ASN A 33 -10.48 -16.20 -15.02
N ASP A 34 -9.48 -15.61 -14.40
CA ASP A 34 -8.46 -16.31 -13.62
C ASP A 34 -7.36 -15.30 -13.20
N ASN A 35 -7.00 -15.32 -11.91
CA ASN A 35 -5.85 -14.64 -11.31
C ASN A 35 -5.98 -13.12 -10.96
N PRO A 36 -6.18 -12.75 -9.67
CA PRO A 36 -6.29 -11.35 -9.23
C PRO A 36 -4.97 -10.55 -9.35
N LEU A 37 -3.85 -11.20 -9.69
CA LEU A 37 -2.54 -10.55 -9.84
C LEU A 37 -2.38 -9.74 -11.14
N VAL A 38 -3.24 -9.95 -12.14
CA VAL A 38 -3.12 -9.27 -13.46
C VAL A 38 -3.57 -7.80 -13.38
N LEU A 39 -4.54 -7.49 -12.52
CA LEU A 39 -5.13 -6.15 -12.41
C LEU A 39 -4.16 -5.13 -11.76
N LEU A 40 -3.22 -5.62 -10.95
CA LEU A 40 -2.22 -4.77 -10.30
C LEU A 40 -1.07 -4.36 -11.24
N ARG A 41 -0.87 -5.12 -12.33
CA ARG A 41 0.25 -4.88 -13.25
C ARG A 41 0.02 -3.71 -14.19
N PHE A 42 -1.23 -3.31 -14.40
CA PHE A 42 -1.58 -2.17 -15.26
C PHE A 42 -1.34 -0.80 -14.62
N PHE A 43 -1.16 -0.72 -13.29
CA PHE A 43 -0.79 0.55 -12.65
C PHE A 43 0.73 0.83 -12.67
N PHE A 44 1.56 -0.13 -13.12
CA PHE A 44 3.00 -0.09 -12.91
C PHE A 44 3.85 0.14 -14.18
N THR A 45 3.25 0.31 -15.36
CA THR A 45 3.99 0.37 -16.65
C THR A 45 4.35 1.76 -17.15
N SER A 46 4.23 2.82 -16.35
CA SER A 46 4.82 4.14 -16.67
C SER A 46 6.06 4.40 -15.83
N SER A 47 7.09 3.57 -16.02
CA SER A 47 8.40 3.70 -15.36
C SER A 47 9.21 4.96 -15.75
N HIS A 48 8.61 5.97 -16.40
CA HIS A 48 9.31 7.20 -16.82
C HIS A 48 8.52 8.50 -16.57
N PHE A 49 7.53 8.50 -15.66
CA PHE A 49 6.80 9.73 -15.27
C PHE A 49 6.81 10.01 -13.75
N PHE A 50 7.78 9.46 -13.01
CA PHE A 50 7.82 9.55 -11.55
C PHE A 50 9.13 10.12 -10.99
N ASP A 51 9.79 11.01 -11.74
CA ASP A 51 11.12 11.55 -11.34
C ASP A 51 11.13 13.07 -11.10
N SER A 52 9.96 13.71 -10.98
CA SER A 52 9.90 15.14 -10.64
C SER A 52 8.78 15.47 -9.66
N MET A 53 8.78 14.87 -8.47
CA MET A 53 8.07 15.45 -7.33
C MET A 53 8.93 15.33 -6.06
N GLN A 54 9.55 16.45 -5.70
CA GLN A 54 9.98 16.83 -4.35
C GLN A 54 10.81 15.81 -3.56
N THR A 55 12.14 15.93 -3.66
CA THR A 55 13.06 15.51 -2.59
C THR A 55 12.88 16.43 -1.38
N THR A 56 11.77 16.29 -0.65
CA THR A 56 11.49 16.99 0.61
C THR A 56 11.51 15.98 1.76
N ASN A 57 12.42 16.13 2.71
CA ASN A 57 12.45 15.50 4.05
C ASN A 57 11.78 14.11 4.18
N LEU A 58 12.20 13.12 3.38
CA LEU A 58 11.79 11.74 3.60
C LEU A 58 12.46 11.20 4.86
N HIS A 59 11.68 10.50 5.70
CA HIS A 59 12.23 9.74 6.82
C HIS A 59 13.19 8.67 6.30
N HIS A 60 14.25 8.33 7.04
CA HIS A 60 15.19 7.32 6.58
C HIS A 60 14.53 5.93 6.62
N HIS A 61 13.74 5.67 7.66
CA HIS A 61 13.03 4.41 7.85
C HIS A 61 11.65 4.62 8.45
N ILE A 62 10.63 4.11 7.76
CA ILE A 62 9.26 4.05 8.28
C ILE A 62 8.85 2.62 8.65
N MET A 63 7.92 2.51 9.59
CA MET A 63 7.30 1.24 9.96
C MET A 63 5.78 1.34 9.97
N THR A 64 5.13 0.32 9.42
CA THR A 64 3.67 0.17 9.42
C THR A 64 3.30 -1.19 10.01
N PHE A 65 2.09 -1.26 10.58
CA PHE A 65 1.52 -2.46 11.16
C PHE A 65 0.17 -2.77 10.53
N GLY A 66 -0.20 -4.03 10.40
CA GLY A 66 -1.53 -4.38 9.94
C GLY A 66 -1.83 -5.87 9.97
N THR A 67 -3.11 -6.21 9.87
CA THR A 67 -3.52 -7.61 9.65
C THR A 67 -3.32 -8.01 8.18
N PHE A 68 -3.68 -7.14 7.23
CA PHE A 68 -3.57 -7.41 5.79
C PHE A 68 -4.28 -8.70 5.33
N ASP A 69 -5.44 -8.98 5.93
CA ASP A 69 -6.27 -10.14 5.58
C ASP A 69 -7.17 -9.82 4.36
N LEU A 70 -7.40 -10.82 3.51
CA LEU A 70 -7.99 -10.64 2.17
C LEU A 70 -7.37 -9.43 1.45
N PHE A 71 -6.07 -9.46 1.20
CA PHE A 71 -5.30 -8.33 0.69
C PHE A 71 -5.97 -7.67 -0.55
N HIS A 72 -6.32 -6.39 -0.44
CA HIS A 72 -7.28 -5.70 -1.32
C HIS A 72 -6.85 -4.25 -1.60
N PRO A 73 -7.48 -3.53 -2.56
CA PRO A 73 -7.06 -2.17 -2.95
C PRO A 73 -6.94 -1.17 -1.82
N GLY A 74 -7.79 -1.24 -0.78
CA GLY A 74 -7.62 -0.41 0.43
C GLY A 74 -6.27 -0.60 1.14
N HIS A 75 -5.75 -1.83 1.21
CA HIS A 75 -4.41 -2.09 1.77
C HIS A 75 -3.30 -1.59 0.84
N VAL A 76 -3.46 -1.78 -0.47
CA VAL A 76 -2.50 -1.27 -1.47
C VAL A 76 -2.39 0.24 -1.36
N TYR A 77 -3.51 0.96 -1.33
CA TYR A 77 -3.52 2.41 -1.14
C TYR A 77 -2.77 2.82 0.14
N TYR A 78 -3.14 2.21 1.27
CA TYR A 78 -2.51 2.52 2.56
C TYR A 78 -0.98 2.34 2.54
N LEU A 79 -0.51 1.20 2.02
CA LEU A 79 0.92 0.88 1.98
C LEU A 79 1.67 1.73 0.95
N THR A 80 1.05 2.07 -0.18
CA THR A 80 1.63 2.98 -1.19
C THR A 80 1.77 4.39 -0.65
N GLU A 81 0.75 4.92 0.03
CA GLU A 81 0.85 6.23 0.68
C GLU A 81 1.89 6.22 1.81
N ALA A 82 2.02 5.12 2.55
CA ALA A 82 3.07 4.98 3.56
C ALA A 82 4.46 5.01 2.93
N GLN A 83 4.68 4.26 1.84
CA GLN A 83 5.98 4.17 1.17
C GLN A 83 6.51 5.53 0.70
N LYS A 84 5.64 6.50 0.39
CA LYS A 84 6.04 7.86 0.01
C LYS A 84 6.66 8.67 1.15
N LEU A 85 6.53 8.23 2.41
CA LEU A 85 6.97 8.99 3.58
C LEU A 85 8.41 8.67 4.02
N GLY A 86 9.02 7.62 3.46
CA GLY A 86 10.36 7.19 3.85
C GLY A 86 11.15 6.55 2.73
N LYS A 87 12.48 6.48 2.92
CA LYS A 87 13.39 5.82 1.98
C LYS A 87 13.31 4.30 2.08
N ASN A 88 13.13 3.79 3.29
CA ASN A 88 12.97 2.38 3.58
C ASN A 88 11.66 2.14 4.33
N MET A 89 11.02 1.00 4.09
CA MET A 89 9.78 0.63 4.78
C MET A 89 9.84 -0.79 5.35
N THR A 90 9.50 -0.92 6.64
CA THR A 90 9.17 -2.20 7.27
C THR A 90 7.66 -2.33 7.43
N ILE A 91 7.08 -3.43 6.93
CA ILE A 91 5.68 -3.79 7.12
C ILE A 91 5.60 -4.95 8.10
N VAL A 92 4.94 -4.71 9.23
CA VAL A 92 4.73 -5.71 10.28
C VAL A 92 3.33 -6.32 10.15
N VAL A 93 3.30 -7.61 9.83
CA VAL A 93 2.07 -8.39 9.68
C VAL A 93 1.70 -9.01 11.01
N ALA A 94 0.49 -8.72 11.50
CA ALA A 94 0.01 -9.20 12.79
C ALA A 94 -0.08 -10.73 12.84
N ARG A 95 0.31 -11.31 13.98
CA ARG A 95 0.21 -12.75 14.25
C ARG A 95 -1.26 -13.20 14.37
N ASP A 96 -1.55 -14.44 13.97
CA ASP A 96 -2.92 -14.98 13.97
C ASP A 96 -3.57 -14.93 15.36
N HIS A 97 -2.85 -15.33 16.41
CA HIS A 97 -3.37 -15.30 17.78
C HIS A 97 -3.74 -13.90 18.25
N ARG A 98 -2.97 -12.88 17.84
CA ARG A 98 -3.26 -11.48 18.16
C ARG A 98 -4.51 -10.98 17.46
N VAL A 99 -4.70 -11.40 16.20
CA VAL A 99 -5.91 -11.07 15.44
C VAL A 99 -7.14 -11.67 16.12
N ILE A 100 -7.05 -12.93 16.55
CA ILE A 100 -8.12 -13.62 17.28
C ILE A 100 -8.42 -12.91 18.60
N GLN A 101 -7.41 -12.60 19.41
CA GLN A 101 -7.59 -11.89 20.69
C GLN A 101 -8.25 -10.52 20.50
N LYS A 102 -7.85 -9.76 19.48
CA LYS A 102 -8.35 -8.39 19.24
C LYS A 102 -9.71 -8.35 18.56
N LYS A 103 -9.97 -9.25 17.62
CA LYS A 103 -11.17 -9.21 16.75
C LYS A 103 -12.21 -10.29 17.08
N GLY A 104 -11.88 -11.23 17.97
CA GLY A 104 -12.74 -12.36 18.34
C GLY A 104 -12.91 -13.41 17.24
N LYS A 105 -12.16 -13.32 16.14
CA LYS A 105 -12.26 -14.24 14.99
C LYS A 105 -10.93 -14.45 14.28
N LYS A 106 -10.77 -15.63 13.70
CA LYS A 106 -9.59 -15.98 12.89
C LYS A 106 -9.60 -15.16 11.59
N PRO A 107 -8.43 -14.68 11.11
CA PRO A 107 -8.32 -14.15 9.75
C PRO A 107 -8.68 -15.23 8.71
N PHE A 108 -9.02 -14.80 7.50
CA PHE A 108 -9.35 -15.70 6.40
C PHE A 108 -8.11 -16.47 5.94
N TYR A 109 -7.00 -15.74 5.75
CA TYR A 109 -5.69 -16.32 5.51
C TYR A 109 -4.84 -16.33 6.77
N ASP A 110 -4.04 -17.38 6.94
CA ASP A 110 -3.03 -17.43 7.99
C ASP A 110 -1.96 -16.34 7.80
N GLU A 111 -1.20 -16.10 8.86
CA GLU A 111 -0.17 -15.06 8.91
C GLU A 111 0.92 -15.21 7.85
N VAL A 112 1.33 -16.44 7.51
CA VAL A 112 2.35 -16.71 6.50
C VAL A 112 1.83 -16.34 5.11
N ARG A 113 0.58 -16.70 4.81
CA ARG A 113 -0.07 -16.35 3.56
C ARG A 113 -0.30 -14.84 3.46
N ARG A 114 -0.73 -14.18 4.53
CA ARG A 114 -0.89 -12.71 4.56
C ARG A 114 0.45 -12.01 4.34
N GLN A 115 1.51 -12.44 5.00
CA GLN A 115 2.87 -11.92 4.79
C GLN A 115 3.31 -12.08 3.33
N LYS A 116 3.12 -13.27 2.76
CA LYS A 116 3.46 -13.54 1.36
C LYS A 116 2.67 -12.66 0.38
N ASN A 117 1.36 -12.51 0.57
CA ASN A 117 0.54 -11.66 -0.30
C ASN A 117 1.03 -10.20 -0.31
N VAL A 118 1.47 -9.69 0.85
CA VAL A 118 2.01 -8.33 0.96
C VAL A 118 3.38 -8.23 0.28
N SER A 119 4.29 -9.18 0.52
CA SER A 119 5.65 -9.14 -0.03
C SER A 119 5.72 -9.32 -1.54
N GLU A 120 4.76 -10.03 -2.15
CA GLU A 120 4.67 -10.17 -3.61
C GLU A 120 4.40 -8.83 -4.32
N VAL A 121 3.67 -7.93 -3.65
CA VAL A 121 3.29 -6.60 -4.15
C VAL A 121 4.32 -5.54 -3.75
N PHE A 122 4.73 -5.51 -2.48
CA PHE A 122 5.66 -4.51 -1.94
C PHE A 122 7.07 -5.09 -1.82
N ARG A 123 7.71 -5.35 -2.97
CA ARG A 123 9.00 -6.06 -3.06
C ARG A 123 10.18 -5.30 -2.47
N ASP A 124 10.12 -3.98 -2.48
CA ASP A 124 11.16 -3.11 -1.93
C ASP A 124 11.00 -2.89 -0.41
N ALA A 125 9.89 -3.35 0.17
CA ALA A 125 9.63 -3.26 1.59
C ALA A 125 10.07 -4.54 2.33
N ARG A 126 10.60 -4.37 3.55
CA ARG A 126 10.84 -5.50 4.45
C ARG A 126 9.51 -5.93 5.07
N VAL A 127 9.01 -7.11 4.72
CA VAL A 127 7.75 -7.64 5.27
C VAL A 127 8.03 -8.73 6.29
N ILE A 128 7.71 -8.47 7.56
CA ILE A 128 7.95 -9.37 8.69
C ILE A 128 6.66 -9.74 9.41
N LEU A 129 6.69 -10.87 10.12
CA LEU A 129 5.67 -11.17 11.12
C LEU A 129 5.96 -10.39 12.39
N GLY A 130 4.92 -9.89 13.05
CA GLY A 130 5.07 -9.26 14.36
C GLY A 130 5.53 -10.23 15.43
N ASN A 131 6.09 -9.71 16.51
CA ASN A 131 6.48 -10.54 17.65
C ASN A 131 5.26 -11.22 18.30
N GLU A 132 5.45 -12.43 18.80
CA GLU A 132 4.37 -13.20 19.41
C GLU A 132 3.87 -12.57 20.72
N ASN A 133 4.79 -12.03 21.52
CA ASN A 133 4.57 -11.66 22.92
C ASN A 133 4.59 -10.15 23.16
N ASP A 134 5.29 -9.39 22.32
CA ASP A 134 5.42 -7.94 22.49
C ASP A 134 5.27 -7.16 21.18
N ILE A 135 4.14 -6.47 21.03
CA ILE A 135 3.83 -5.69 19.82
C ILE A 135 4.80 -4.52 19.58
N LEU A 136 5.55 -4.08 20.59
CA LEU A 136 6.52 -2.99 20.50
C LEU A 136 7.92 -3.48 20.16
N GLU A 137 8.18 -4.79 20.25
CA GLU A 137 9.50 -5.36 20.00
C GLU A 137 10.03 -5.08 18.58
N PRO A 138 9.21 -5.15 17.50
CA PRO A 138 9.67 -4.73 16.18
C PRO A 138 10.11 -3.26 16.12
N ILE A 139 9.52 -2.38 16.94
CA ILE A 139 9.93 -0.96 17.00
C ILE A 139 11.33 -0.86 17.62
N ARG A 140 11.61 -1.66 18.67
CA ARG A 140 12.93 -1.70 19.32
C ARG A 140 14.00 -2.33 18.44
N GLU A 141 13.66 -3.39 17.72
CA GLU A 141 14.61 -4.11 16.87
C GLU A 141 15.04 -3.26 15.67
N TYR A 142 14.08 -2.58 15.05
CA TYR A 142 14.31 -1.89 13.77
C TYR A 142 14.45 -0.37 13.88
N MET A 143 14.13 0.23 15.03
CA MET A 143 14.32 1.66 15.33
C MET A 143 13.89 2.60 14.19
N PRO A 144 12.62 2.56 13.74
CA PRO A 144 12.16 3.42 12.66
C PRO A 144 12.11 4.90 13.10
N ASP A 145 12.28 5.83 12.16
CA ASP A 145 12.12 7.26 12.43
C ASP A 145 10.65 7.68 12.49
N MET A 146 9.77 6.89 11.86
CA MET A 146 8.34 7.18 11.79
C MET A 146 7.49 5.91 11.83
N LEU A 147 6.41 5.96 12.60
CA LEU A 147 5.31 4.98 12.55
C LEU A 147 4.16 5.54 11.72
N VAL A 148 3.67 4.71 10.80
CA VAL A 148 2.57 5.05 9.90
C VAL A 148 1.41 4.10 10.18
N PHE A 149 0.28 4.64 10.61
CA PHE A 149 -0.91 3.85 10.94
C PHE A 149 -2.05 4.08 9.95
N GLY A 150 -2.92 3.08 9.81
CA GLY A 150 -4.20 3.25 9.09
C GLY A 150 -5.20 4.06 9.91
N TYR A 151 -6.15 4.71 9.22
CA TYR A 151 -7.19 5.55 9.83
C TYR A 151 -7.95 4.87 10.98
N ASP A 152 -8.25 3.58 10.86
CA ASP A 152 -9.09 2.81 11.79
C ASP A 152 -8.32 2.04 12.87
N GLN A 153 -6.99 2.19 12.92
CA GLN A 153 -6.17 1.41 13.83
C GLN A 153 -6.20 2.00 15.25
N MET A 154 -6.72 1.23 16.20
CA MET A 154 -6.54 1.51 17.63
C MET A 154 -5.12 1.10 18.06
N VAL A 155 -4.35 2.09 18.52
CA VAL A 155 -2.92 2.00 18.86
C VAL A 155 -2.70 2.63 20.23
N PRO A 156 -1.90 2.03 21.13
CA PRO A 156 -1.58 2.60 22.43
C PRO A 156 -0.55 3.75 22.30
N LEU A 157 -0.99 4.90 21.78
CA LEU A 157 -0.11 6.05 21.49
C LEU A 157 0.67 6.54 22.71
N ASP A 158 0.07 6.52 23.90
CA ASP A 158 0.74 6.99 25.12
C ASP A 158 1.91 6.08 25.50
N ALA A 159 1.74 4.76 25.37
CA ALA A 159 2.82 3.80 25.63
C ALA A 159 3.95 3.98 24.61
N ILE A 160 3.61 4.12 23.32
CA ILE A 160 4.58 4.34 22.25
C ILE A 160 5.34 5.65 22.47
N LYS A 161 4.65 6.77 22.73
CA LYS A 161 5.31 8.07 22.95
C LYS A 161 6.18 8.09 24.20
N LYS A 162 5.77 7.38 25.25
CA LYS A 162 6.54 7.26 26.48
C LYS A 162 7.87 6.52 26.25
N GLU A 163 7.82 5.44 25.48
CA GLU A 163 9.00 4.60 25.23
C GLU A 163 9.86 5.12 24.07
N PHE A 164 9.24 5.71 23.05
CA PHE A 164 9.87 6.18 21.82
C PHE A 164 9.53 7.64 21.52
N PRO A 165 9.98 8.60 22.35
CA PRO A 165 9.56 10.01 22.26
C PRO A 165 10.00 10.71 20.96
N ASN A 166 11.03 10.18 20.29
CA ASN A 166 11.60 10.79 19.08
C ASN A 166 11.04 10.22 17.77
N ILE A 167 10.19 9.19 17.83
CA ILE A 167 9.61 8.59 16.64
C ILE A 167 8.39 9.40 16.20
N ALA A 168 8.39 9.88 14.96
CA ALA A 168 7.26 10.57 14.38
C ALA A 168 6.07 9.61 14.19
N ILE A 169 4.84 10.09 14.34
CA ILE A 169 3.65 9.25 14.18
C ILE A 169 2.67 9.95 13.25
N THR A 170 2.19 9.24 12.23
CA THR A 170 1.16 9.73 11.32
C THR A 170 0.08 8.68 11.03
N ARG A 171 -1.01 9.13 10.43
CA ARG A 171 -2.13 8.29 9.98
C ARG A 171 -2.44 8.57 8.51
N ILE A 172 -2.77 7.50 7.79
CA ILE A 172 -3.23 7.57 6.41
C ILE A 172 -4.71 7.26 6.36
N ASP A 173 -5.44 8.09 5.61
CA ASP A 173 -6.88 7.96 5.42
C ASP A 173 -7.29 6.67 4.71
N GLY A 174 -8.52 6.24 4.95
CA GLY A 174 -9.07 5.06 4.31
C GLY A 174 -9.45 5.29 2.86
N PHE A 175 -9.16 4.34 1.99
CA PHE A 175 -9.56 4.37 0.58
C PHE A 175 -10.86 3.60 0.34
N GLN A 176 -11.92 4.32 -0.08
CA GLN A 176 -13.24 3.77 -0.41
C GLN A 176 -13.71 2.68 0.57
N THR A 177 -13.74 3.03 1.86
CA THR A 177 -13.92 2.10 2.98
C THR A 177 -15.28 1.39 2.99
N GLN A 178 -16.26 1.89 2.23
CA GLN A 178 -17.56 1.26 2.00
C GLN A 178 -17.52 0.12 0.99
N LYS A 179 -16.41 -0.01 0.24
CA LYS A 179 -16.17 -1.08 -0.74
C LYS A 179 -15.02 -1.97 -0.30
N TRP A 180 -13.88 -1.37 0.06
CA TRP A 180 -12.64 -2.11 0.34
C TRP A 180 -12.41 -2.28 1.83
N LYS A 181 -13.13 -3.23 2.41
CA LYS A 181 -12.96 -3.64 3.82
C LYS A 181 -13.04 -5.15 3.94
N THR A 182 -12.11 -5.77 4.66
CA THR A 182 -12.09 -7.24 4.88
C THR A 182 -13.44 -7.79 5.37
N SER A 183 -14.19 -7.04 6.19
CA SER A 183 -15.50 -7.49 6.67
C SER A 183 -16.59 -7.54 5.60
N LEU A 184 -16.48 -6.75 4.54
CA LEU A 184 -17.40 -6.76 3.40
C LEU A 184 -17.02 -7.89 2.44
N LEU A 185 -15.74 -7.94 2.06
CA LEU A 185 -15.21 -8.98 1.17
C LEU A 185 -15.43 -10.39 1.74
N ARG A 186 -15.28 -10.56 3.05
CA ARG A 186 -15.55 -11.88 3.67
C ARG A 186 -16.97 -12.37 3.41
N LYS A 187 -17.98 -11.49 3.43
CA LYS A 187 -19.37 -11.88 3.15
C LYS A 187 -19.51 -12.37 1.71
N GLU A 188 -18.91 -11.66 0.76
CA GLU A 188 -18.92 -12.03 -0.67
C GLU A 188 -18.26 -13.39 -0.95
N TYR A 189 -17.30 -13.84 -0.13
CA TYR A 189 -16.65 -15.14 -0.25
C TYR A 189 -17.38 -16.27 0.48
N GLU A 190 -18.23 -15.94 1.46
CA GLU A 190 -18.98 -16.90 2.27
C GLU A 190 -20.41 -17.14 1.71
N GLU A 191 -20.86 -16.34 0.75
CA GLU A 191 -22.10 -16.47 -0.04
C GLU A 191 -21.87 -17.26 -1.34
#